data_AF-A0A090M9C0-F1
#
_entry.id   AF-A0A090M9C0-F1
#
_cell.length_a   1.000
_cell.length_b   1.000
_cell.length_c   1.000
_cell.angle_alpha   90.00
_cell.angle_beta   90.00
_cell.angle_gamma   90.00
#
_symmetry.space_group_name_H-M   'P 1'
#
loop_
_entity.id
_entity.type
_entity.pdbx_description
1 polymer ?
#
loop_
_entity_poly.entity_id
_entity_poly.type
_entity_poly.pdbx_seq_one_letter_code
_entity_poly.pdbx_strand_id
1 'polypeptide(L)'
;MRFPDMVAGRVSRQSIRQAINFGITAEQIISYLSAHAHDQMHRTAALNNKPVLPPTVVDQIRLWQLENERMKTTSGFLFKDFEDHKEYMAVAGFAEEVGVLVWRNDVKGMFFASKHEQIRDYLRIRKKTE
;
A
#
# COMPACT_ATOMS: atom_id res chain seq x y z
N MET A 1 -29.08 -32.11 -2.11
CA MET A 1 -29.11 -31.97 -0.63
C MET A 1 -28.85 -30.49 -0.32
N ARG A 2 -29.88 -29.69 -0.05
CA ARG A 2 -29.73 -28.30 0.42
C ARG A 2 -30.34 -28.26 1.82
N PHE A 3 -29.51 -28.11 2.83
CA PHE A 3 -29.98 -27.80 4.19
C PHE A 3 -30.49 -26.34 4.18
N PRO A 4 -31.70 -26.07 4.69
CA PRO A 4 -32.21 -24.69 4.82
C PRO A 4 -31.21 -23.83 5.60
N ASP A 5 -31.02 -22.59 5.16
CA ASP A 5 -30.13 -21.59 5.78
C ASP A 5 -28.65 -21.96 5.90
N MET A 6 -28.23 -23.07 5.29
CA MET A 6 -26.82 -23.43 5.21
C MET A 6 -26.18 -22.75 4.00
N VAL A 7 -25.21 -21.89 4.26
CA VAL A 7 -24.36 -21.28 3.22
C VAL A 7 -23.00 -21.98 3.21
N ALA A 8 -22.52 -22.31 2.02
CA ALA A 8 -21.16 -22.77 1.79
C ALA A 8 -20.46 -21.80 0.84
N GLY A 9 -19.19 -21.50 1.11
CA GLY A 9 -18.42 -20.53 0.33
C GLY A 9 -16.92 -20.73 0.47
N ARG A 10 -16.16 -19.98 -0.34
CA ARG A 10 -14.70 -19.98 -0.31
C ARG A 10 -14.21 -18.55 -0.08
N VAL A 11 -13.37 -18.37 0.93
CA VAL A 11 -12.65 -17.10 1.12
C VAL A 11 -11.58 -16.98 0.04
N SER A 12 -11.66 -15.92 -0.76
CA SER A 12 -10.74 -15.65 -1.86
C SER A 12 -10.19 -14.23 -1.77
N ARG A 13 -9.10 -13.97 -2.49
CA ARG A 13 -8.55 -12.62 -2.65
C ARG A 13 -9.62 -11.60 -3.09
N GLN A 14 -10.44 -11.99 -4.06
CA GLN A 14 -11.46 -11.10 -4.63
C GLN A 14 -12.57 -10.77 -3.61
N SER A 15 -13.02 -11.75 -2.82
CA SER A 15 -14.05 -11.51 -1.80
C SER A 15 -13.53 -10.62 -0.67
N ILE A 16 -12.27 -10.80 -0.25
CA ILE A 16 -11.66 -9.93 0.77
C ILE A 16 -11.45 -8.51 0.24
N ARG A 17 -10.98 -8.36 -1.01
CA ARG A 17 -10.86 -7.03 -1.65
C ARG A 17 -12.20 -6.31 -1.75
N GLN A 18 -13.27 -7.04 -2.09
CA GLN A 18 -14.61 -6.47 -2.14
C GLN A 18 -15.07 -5.99 -0.76
N ALA A 19 -14.84 -6.77 0.30
CA ALA A 19 -15.18 -6.37 1.67
C ALA A 19 -14.42 -5.10 2.11
N ILE A 20 -13.14 -5.00 1.78
CA ILE A 20 -12.32 -3.82 2.08
C ILE A 20 -12.83 -2.57 1.34
N ASN A 21 -13.26 -2.72 0.09
CA ASN A 21 -13.87 -1.61 -0.67
C ASN A 21 -15.18 -1.11 -0.04
N PHE A 22 -15.88 -1.95 0.72
CA PHE A 22 -17.04 -1.56 1.53
C PHE A 22 -16.65 -1.02 2.92
N GLY A 23 -15.37 -0.85 3.21
CA GLY A 23 -14.87 -0.35 4.48
C GLY A 23 -14.79 -1.41 5.59
N ILE A 24 -14.91 -2.71 5.24
CA ILE A 24 -14.77 -3.81 6.21
C ILE A 24 -13.29 -4.25 6.23
N THR A 25 -12.62 -4.01 7.36
CA THR A 25 -11.20 -4.33 7.53
C THR A 25 -10.96 -5.82 7.75
N ALA A 26 -9.74 -6.28 7.47
CA ALA A 26 -9.30 -7.65 7.75
C ALA A 26 -9.53 -8.03 9.21
N GLU A 27 -9.24 -7.14 10.15
CA GLU A 27 -9.40 -7.42 11.58
C GLU A 27 -10.89 -7.59 11.96
N GLN A 28 -11.79 -6.81 11.34
CA GLN A 28 -13.23 -7.02 11.51
C GLN A 28 -13.69 -8.37 10.95
N ILE A 29 -13.17 -8.79 9.79
CA ILE A 29 -13.48 -10.11 9.21
C ILE A 29 -12.99 -11.23 10.12
N ILE A 30 -11.74 -11.15 10.59
CA ILE A 30 -11.12 -12.15 11.48
C ILE A 30 -11.88 -12.22 12.81
N SER A 31 -12.18 -11.07 13.41
CA SER A 31 -12.95 -10.99 14.66
C SER A 31 -14.34 -11.60 14.51
N TYR A 32 -15.05 -11.26 13.42
CA TYR A 32 -16.39 -11.80 13.15
C TYR A 32 -16.36 -13.33 12.97
N LEU A 33 -15.42 -13.85 12.18
CA LEU A 33 -15.26 -15.29 11.97
C LEU A 33 -14.88 -16.03 13.26
N SER A 34 -14.05 -15.42 14.10
CA SER A 34 -13.65 -16.03 15.37
C SER A 34 -14.77 -16.00 16.41
N ALA A 35 -15.59 -14.95 16.44
CA ALA A 35 -16.69 -14.82 17.39
C ALA A 35 -17.90 -15.71 17.05
N HIS A 36 -18.10 -15.99 15.76
CA HIS A 36 -19.21 -16.82 15.26
C HIS A 36 -18.75 -18.20 14.79
N ALA A 37 -17.58 -18.65 15.25
CA ALA A 37 -17.13 -20.01 14.99
C ALA A 37 -18.00 -21.02 15.76
N HIS A 38 -18.04 -22.25 15.27
CA HIS A 38 -18.85 -23.30 15.90
C HIS A 38 -18.34 -23.63 17.31
N ASP A 39 -19.24 -23.85 18.28
CA ASP A 39 -18.88 -24.12 19.69
C ASP A 39 -17.88 -25.27 19.86
N GLN A 40 -18.03 -26.33 19.07
CA GLN A 40 -17.07 -27.44 19.09
C GLN A 40 -15.67 -27.01 18.66
N MET A 41 -15.54 -26.08 17.71
CA MET A 41 -14.24 -25.53 17.33
C MET A 41 -13.62 -24.73 18.47
N HIS A 42 -14.42 -23.93 19.20
CA HIS A 42 -13.96 -23.21 20.39
C HIS A 42 -13.44 -24.17 21.47
N ARG A 43 -14.19 -25.25 21.75
CA ARG A 43 -13.76 -26.28 22.73
C ARG A 43 -12.46 -26.95 22.30
N THR A 44 -12.37 -27.38 21.04
CA THR A 44 -11.16 -28.02 20.50
C THR A 44 -9.96 -27.08 20.52
N ALA A 45 -10.16 -25.80 20.20
CA ALA A 45 -9.12 -24.78 20.26
C ALA A 45 -8.59 -24.60 21.69
N ALA A 46 -9.48 -24.48 22.68
CA ALA A 46 -9.12 -24.36 24.09
C ALA A 46 -8.36 -25.58 24.62
N LEU A 47 -8.82 -26.80 24.29
CA LEU A 47 -8.17 -28.05 24.71
C LEU A 47 -6.76 -28.21 24.13
N ASN A 48 -6.55 -27.77 22.89
CA ASN A 48 -5.27 -27.90 22.21
C ASN A 48 -4.36 -26.67 22.37
N ASN A 49 -4.78 -25.67 23.14
CA ASN A 49 -4.11 -24.38 23.29
C ASN A 49 -3.73 -23.75 21.93
N LYS A 50 -4.68 -23.76 20.98
CA LYS A 50 -4.54 -23.24 19.61
C LYS A 50 -5.62 -22.21 19.32
N PRO A 51 -5.40 -21.26 18.39
CA PRO A 51 -6.46 -20.34 17.98
C PRO A 51 -7.57 -21.06 17.22
N VAL A 52 -8.78 -20.51 17.29
CA VAL A 52 -9.99 -21.05 16.64
C VAL A 52 -9.87 -21.00 15.12
N LEU A 53 -9.31 -19.91 14.61
CA LEU A 53 -9.00 -19.74 13.19
C LEU A 53 -7.55 -20.19 12.93
N PRO A 54 -7.28 -20.95 11.85
CA PRO A 54 -5.92 -21.30 11.47
C PRO A 54 -5.07 -20.04 11.21
N PRO A 55 -3.85 -19.93 11.78
CA PRO A 55 -3.00 -18.75 11.61
C PRO A 55 -2.72 -18.40 10.15
N THR A 56 -2.51 -19.41 9.31
CA THR A 56 -2.25 -19.23 7.87
C THR A 56 -3.41 -18.56 7.13
N VAL A 57 -4.65 -18.81 7.55
CA VAL A 57 -5.84 -18.18 6.96
C VAL A 57 -5.96 -16.73 7.42
N VAL A 58 -5.70 -16.47 8.69
CA VAL A 58 -5.65 -15.12 9.27
C VAL A 58 -4.60 -14.27 8.55
N ASP A 59 -3.40 -14.81 8.39
CA ASP A 59 -2.30 -14.15 7.69
C ASP A 59 -2.65 -13.89 6.23
N GLN A 60 -3.28 -14.85 5.55
CA GLN A 60 -3.66 -14.67 4.15
C GLN A 60 -4.70 -13.54 3.96
N ILE A 61 -5.66 -13.40 4.89
CA ILE A 61 -6.63 -12.30 4.87
C ILE A 61 -5.92 -10.95 5.05
N ARG A 62 -4.99 -10.86 6.01
CA ARG A 62 -4.19 -9.65 6.24
C ARG A 62 -3.32 -9.29 5.03
N LEU A 63 -2.64 -10.27 4.44
CA LEU A 63 -1.84 -10.10 3.23
C LEU A 63 -2.68 -9.57 2.07
N TRP A 64 -3.90 -10.10 1.87
CA TRP A 64 -4.79 -9.59 0.83
C TRP A 64 -5.28 -8.16 1.06
N GLN A 65 -5.43 -7.72 2.32
CA GLN A 65 -5.66 -6.30 2.59
C GLN A 65 -4.44 -5.45 2.25
N LEU A 66 -3.26 -5.84 2.72
CA LEU A 66 -2.02 -5.11 2.45
C LEU A 66 -1.75 -5.01 0.94
N GLU A 67 -2.06 -6.05 0.17
CA GLU A 67 -1.96 -6.03 -1.29
C GLU A 67 -2.79 -4.93 -1.95
N ASN A 68 -3.97 -4.62 -1.40
CA ASN A 68 -4.79 -3.51 -1.88
C ASN A 68 -4.14 -2.15 -1.55
N GLU A 69 -3.41 -2.07 -0.44
CA GLU A 69 -2.73 -0.85 0.03
C GLU A 69 -1.33 -0.65 -0.60
N ARG A 70 -0.86 -1.59 -1.46
CA ARG A 70 0.50 -1.53 -2.08
C ARG A 70 0.69 -0.40 -3.08
N MET A 71 -0.37 0.09 -3.70
CA MET A 71 -0.30 1.14 -4.72
C MET A 71 -0.65 2.49 -4.10
N LYS A 72 0.38 3.30 -3.83
CA LYS A 72 0.21 4.72 -3.52
C LYS A 72 0.34 5.51 -4.82
N THR A 73 -0.76 6.13 -5.25
CA THR A 73 -0.74 7.08 -6.36
C THR A 73 -0.29 8.44 -5.84
N THR A 74 0.82 8.94 -6.35
CA THR A 74 1.29 10.30 -6.06
C THR A 74 1.19 11.12 -7.33
N SER A 75 0.38 12.18 -7.31
CA SER A 75 0.36 13.16 -8.40
C SER A 75 1.60 14.06 -8.30
N GLY A 76 2.18 14.42 -9.44
CA GLY A 76 3.42 15.18 -9.48
C GLY A 76 4.05 15.21 -10.86
N PHE A 77 5.33 15.57 -10.88
CA PHE A 77 6.10 15.85 -12.08
C PHE A 77 7.37 15.00 -12.09
N LEU A 78 7.64 14.39 -13.25
CA LEU A 78 8.88 13.66 -13.49
C LEU A 78 9.88 14.57 -14.21
N PHE A 79 11.01 14.82 -13.57
CA PHE A 79 12.14 15.51 -14.16
C PHE A 79 13.16 14.48 -14.66
N LYS A 80 13.52 14.58 -15.93
CA LYS A 80 14.46 13.69 -16.64
C LYS A 80 15.11 14.47 -17.78
N ASP A 81 16.05 13.82 -18.47
CA ASP A 81 16.76 14.37 -19.64
C ASP A 81 17.62 15.62 -19.30
N PHE A 82 18.33 15.58 -18.17
CA PHE A 82 19.33 16.60 -17.82
C PHE A 82 20.57 16.49 -18.72
N GLU A 83 21.15 17.63 -19.10
CA GLU A 83 22.34 17.67 -19.96
C GLU A 83 23.61 17.23 -19.21
N ASP A 84 23.71 17.63 -17.93
CA ASP A 84 24.82 17.25 -17.05
C ASP A 84 24.30 16.57 -15.77
N HIS A 85 25.03 15.54 -15.32
CA HIS A 85 24.78 14.89 -14.05
C HIS A 85 24.95 15.86 -12.86
N LYS A 86 25.85 16.85 -12.96
CA LYS A 86 25.97 17.88 -11.92
C LYS A 86 24.74 18.76 -11.83
N GLU A 87 24.14 19.10 -12.97
CA GLU A 87 22.89 19.85 -13.01
C GLU A 87 21.77 19.07 -12.33
N TYR A 88 21.62 17.79 -12.70
CA TYR A 88 20.68 16.87 -12.05
C TYR A 88 20.85 16.86 -10.53
N MET A 89 22.08 16.64 -10.02
CA MET A 89 22.34 16.55 -8.58
C MET A 89 21.97 17.84 -7.84
N ALA A 90 22.28 19.01 -8.42
CA ALA A 90 21.94 20.30 -7.83
C ALA A 90 20.41 20.52 -7.77
N VAL A 91 19.69 20.20 -8.85
CA VAL A 91 18.23 20.40 -8.94
C VAL A 91 17.49 19.40 -8.05
N ALA A 92 17.94 18.14 -8.02
CA ALA A 92 17.38 17.11 -7.14
C ALA A 92 17.66 17.44 -5.66
N GLY A 93 18.86 17.94 -5.33
CA GLY A 93 19.20 18.42 -3.99
C GLY A 93 18.32 19.59 -3.54
N PHE A 94 18.12 20.58 -4.41
CA PHE A 94 17.18 21.68 -4.12
C PHE A 94 15.73 21.17 -3.90
N ALA A 95 15.28 20.20 -4.70
CA ALA A 95 13.95 19.60 -4.51
C ALA A 95 13.82 18.83 -3.18
N GLU A 96 14.92 18.23 -2.69
CA GLU A 96 15.02 17.57 -1.38
C GLU A 96 14.98 18.59 -0.24
N GLU A 97 15.76 19.67 -0.33
CA GLU A 97 15.82 20.74 0.68
C GLU A 97 14.47 21.46 0.85
N VAL A 98 13.77 21.71 -0.26
CA VAL A 98 12.44 22.32 -0.26
C VAL A 98 11.35 21.33 0.21
N GLY A 99 11.65 20.03 0.26
CA GLY A 99 10.74 18.98 0.71
C GLY A 99 9.67 18.59 -0.32
N VAL A 100 9.91 18.84 -1.60
CA VAL A 100 8.99 18.48 -2.70
C VAL A 100 9.37 17.18 -3.41
N LEU A 101 10.60 16.68 -3.20
CA LEU A 101 11.10 15.43 -3.74
C LEU A 101 10.37 14.21 -3.13
N VAL A 102 9.86 13.33 -3.99
CA VAL A 102 9.15 12.10 -3.59
C VAL A 102 9.96 10.86 -3.90
N TRP A 103 10.71 10.87 -5.00
CA TRP A 103 11.52 9.75 -5.46
C TRP A 103 12.67 10.25 -6.32
N ARG A 104 13.85 9.60 -6.27
CA ARG A 104 14.98 9.88 -7.16
C ARG A 104 15.68 8.61 -7.63
N ASN A 105 16.32 8.70 -8.79
CA ASN A 105 17.21 7.68 -9.31
C ASN A 105 18.44 8.34 -9.94
N ASP A 106 19.54 8.31 -9.18
CA ASP A 106 20.78 8.99 -9.55
C ASP A 106 21.49 8.31 -10.73
N VAL A 107 21.32 6.99 -10.88
CA VAL A 107 21.91 6.22 -11.99
C VAL A 107 21.29 6.64 -13.32
N LYS A 108 19.98 6.91 -13.33
CA LYS A 108 19.25 7.35 -14.52
C LYS A 108 19.13 8.87 -14.66
N GLY A 109 19.62 9.64 -13.68
CA GLY A 109 19.51 11.10 -13.66
C GLY A 109 18.06 11.59 -13.73
N MET A 110 17.15 11.00 -12.95
CA MET A 110 15.74 11.40 -12.94
C MET A 110 15.16 11.42 -11.53
N PHE A 111 14.21 12.32 -11.29
CA PHE A 111 13.51 12.40 -10.02
C PHE A 111 12.06 12.80 -10.18
N PHE A 112 11.23 12.43 -9.21
CA PHE A 112 9.82 12.77 -9.14
C PHE A 112 9.57 13.73 -7.98
N ALA A 113 8.89 14.84 -8.27
CA ALA A 113 8.51 15.83 -7.26
C ALA A 113 7.00 16.04 -7.24
N SER A 114 6.47 16.32 -6.05
CA SER A 114 5.04 16.60 -5.83
C SER A 114 4.61 17.95 -6.39
N LYS A 115 5.54 18.92 -6.48
CA LYS A 115 5.35 20.28 -6.98
C LYS A 115 6.52 20.68 -7.87
N HIS A 116 6.31 21.61 -8.79
CA HIS A 116 7.34 22.00 -9.79
C HIS A 116 7.64 23.50 -9.80
N GLU A 117 6.83 24.33 -9.17
CA GLU A 117 6.88 25.79 -9.25
C GLU A 117 8.23 26.32 -8.73
N GLN A 118 8.62 25.90 -7.53
CA GLN A 118 9.87 26.32 -6.90
C GLN A 118 11.10 25.80 -7.68
N ILE A 119 11.02 24.59 -8.23
CA ILE A 119 12.08 23.99 -9.05
C ILE A 119 12.27 24.77 -10.35
N ARG A 120 11.17 25.14 -11.01
CA ARG A 120 11.18 25.95 -12.23
C ARG A 120 11.80 27.33 -11.97
N ASP A 121 11.46 27.96 -10.86
CA ASP A 121 11.98 29.28 -10.52
C ASP A 121 13.48 29.22 -10.21
N TYR A 122 13.95 28.17 -9.52
CA TYR A 122 15.37 27.88 -9.30
C TYR A 122 16.14 27.70 -10.63
N LEU A 123 15.60 26.92 -11.57
CA LEU A 123 16.20 26.71 -12.90
C LEU A 123 16.32 28.02 -13.70
N ARG A 124 15.31 28.91 -13.62
CA ARG A 124 15.34 30.21 -14.29
C ARG A 124 16.43 31.13 -13.75
N ILE A 125 16.66 31.11 -12.44
CA ILE A 125 17.71 31.94 -11.81
C ILE A 125 19.10 31.44 -12.23
N ARG A 126 19.33 30.11 -12.23
CA ARG A 126 20.61 29.53 -12.64
C ARG A 126 20.98 29.86 -14.08
N LYS A 127 20.05 29.69 -15.03
CA LYS A 127 20.26 30.03 -16.45
C LYS A 127 20.54 31.52 -16.73
N LYS A 128 20.22 32.41 -15.78
CA LYS A 128 20.53 33.85 -15.89
C LYS A 128 21.91 34.19 -15.34
N THR A 129 22.48 33.31 -14.52
CA THR A 129 23.75 33.53 -13.80
C THR A 129 24.92 32.84 -14.49
N GLU A 130 24.64 31.79 -15.28
CA GLU A 130 25.55 31.19 -16.29
C GLU A 130 25.55 32.03 -17.59
#